data_AF-K1TXS5-F1
#
_entry.id   AF-K1TXS5-F1
#
_cell.length_a   1.000
_cell.length_b   1.000
_cell.length_c   1.000
_cell.angle_alpha   90.00
_cell.angle_beta   90.00
_cell.angle_gamma   90.00
#
_symmetry.space_group_name_H-M   'P 1'
#
loop_
_entity.id
_entity.type
_entity.pdbx_description
1 polymer ?
#
loop_
_entity_poly.entity_id
_entity_poly.type
_entity_poly.pdbx_seq_one_letter_code
_entity_poly.pdbx_strand_id
1 'polypeptide(L)'
;MTASLFVQGLINGLNQGAIYALIALGYTMVYGIIRMINFAHGDFIMIGAYTLFYTIPLMVDAGMPAWMAVIVAVAVCALVGVLVEILAYRPVRKAGPMSALITALAMSIFLENLAMVLFGAKPHNVQAIFSLPTITVGRVSLPLNVLLTIGIGVAMMLCM
;
A
#
# COMPACT_ATOMS: atom_id res chain seq x y z
N MET A 1 -17.62 18.60 -23.48
CA MET A 1 -16.54 17.66 -23.07
C MET A 1 -16.07 16.90 -24.30
N THR A 2 -14.79 16.98 -24.66
CA THR A 2 -14.24 16.25 -25.82
C THR A 2 -14.17 14.75 -25.49
N ALA A 3 -14.42 13.86 -26.46
CA ALA A 3 -14.36 12.40 -26.25
C ALA A 3 -13.01 11.94 -25.62
N SER A 4 -11.91 12.62 -25.94
CA SER A 4 -10.60 12.37 -25.33
C SER A 4 -10.57 12.62 -23.81
N LEU A 5 -11.29 13.62 -23.31
CA LEU A 5 -11.36 13.92 -21.87
C LEU A 5 -12.12 12.82 -21.12
N PHE A 6 -13.19 12.30 -21.73
CA PHE A 6 -13.96 11.19 -21.17
C PHE A 6 -13.11 9.91 -21.08
N VAL A 7 -12.41 9.56 -22.17
CA VAL A 7 -11.52 8.38 -22.20
C VAL A 7 -10.38 8.53 -21.19
N GLN A 8 -9.76 9.71 -21.09
CA GLN A 8 -8.72 9.96 -20.10
C GLN A 8 -9.25 9.84 -18.66
N GLY A 9 -10.46 10.36 -18.40
CA GLY A 9 -11.12 10.23 -17.11
C GLY A 9 -11.38 8.76 -16.74
N LEU A 10 -11.79 7.95 -17.72
CA LEU A 10 -12.04 6.51 -17.54
C LEU A 10 -10.73 5.76 -17.23
N ILE A 11 -9.63 6.07 -17.91
CA ILE A 11 -8.30 5.51 -17.63
C ILE A 11 -7.83 5.87 -16.22
N ASN A 12 -7.93 7.14 -15.84
CA ASN A 12 -7.54 7.61 -14.51
C ASN A 12 -8.41 6.97 -13.41
N GLY A 13 -9.72 6.85 -13.67
CA GLY A 13 -10.65 6.17 -12.78
C GLY A 13 -10.34 4.69 -12.61
N LEU A 14 -9.99 4.00 -13.71
CA LEU A 14 -9.59 2.59 -13.68
C LEU A 14 -8.28 2.39 -12.91
N ASN A 15 -7.31 3.30 -13.05
CA ASN A 15 -6.07 3.27 -12.28
C ASN A 15 -6.35 3.36 -10.77
N GLN A 16 -7.13 4.36 -10.35
CA GLN A 16 -7.48 4.52 -8.93
C GLN A 16 -8.32 3.35 -8.42
N GLY A 17 -9.25 2.85 -9.23
CA GLY A 17 -10.03 1.65 -8.93
C GLY A 17 -9.15 0.41 -8.74
N ALA A 18 -8.12 0.22 -9.56
CA ALA A 18 -7.18 -0.88 -9.43
C ALA A 18 -6.34 -0.79 -8.14
N ILE A 19 -5.91 0.42 -7.75
CA ILE A 19 -5.22 0.65 -6.48
C ILE A 19 -6.14 0.30 -5.30
N TYR A 20 -7.39 0.78 -5.32
CA TYR A 20 -8.35 0.44 -4.27
C TYR A 20 -8.69 -1.05 -4.23
N ALA A 21 -8.76 -1.70 -5.40
CA ALA A 21 -8.98 -3.14 -5.49
C ALA A 21 -7.81 -3.92 -4.88
N LEU A 22 -6.55 -3.53 -5.15
CA LEU A 22 -5.38 -4.12 -4.51
C LEU A 22 -5.38 -3.96 -2.99
N ILE A 23 -5.77 -2.78 -2.50
CA ILE A 23 -5.91 -2.52 -1.06
C ILE A 23 -6.98 -3.43 -0.44
N ALA A 24 -8.13 -3.55 -1.10
CA ALA A 24 -9.23 -4.39 -0.67
C ALA A 24 -8.84 -5.88 -0.66
N LEU A 25 -8.13 -6.37 -1.68
CA LEU A 25 -7.60 -7.74 -1.72
C LEU A 25 -6.64 -8.01 -0.56
N GLY A 26 -5.75 -7.08 -0.25
CA GLY A 26 -4.89 -7.16 0.92
C GLY A 26 -5.71 -7.32 2.21
N TYR A 27 -6.76 -6.51 2.36
CA TYR A 27 -7.63 -6.55 3.55
C TYR A 27 -8.41 -7.86 3.65
N THR A 28 -8.97 -8.37 2.55
CA THR A 28 -9.73 -9.63 2.54
C THR A 28 -8.85 -10.83 2.82
N MET A 29 -7.59 -10.85 2.36
CA MET A 29 -6.63 -11.91 2.69
C MET A 29 -6.35 -11.98 4.20
N VAL A 30 -6.06 -10.84 4.83
CA VAL A 30 -5.79 -10.80 6.28
C VAL A 30 -7.03 -11.16 7.08
N TYR A 31 -8.17 -10.55 6.73
CA TYR A 31 -9.44 -10.83 7.41
C TYR A 31 -9.87 -12.29 7.23
N GLY A 32 -9.63 -12.89 6.07
CA GLY A 32 -9.98 -14.29 5.80
C GLY A 32 -9.32 -15.29 6.76
N ILE A 33 -8.10 -14.98 7.20
CA ILE A 33 -7.33 -15.82 8.14
C ILE A 33 -7.69 -15.48 9.60
N ILE A 34 -7.64 -14.20 9.95
CA ILE A 34 -7.72 -13.77 11.36
C ILE A 34 -9.18 -13.64 11.83
N ARG A 35 -10.12 -13.41 10.90
CA ARG A 35 -11.56 -13.13 11.15
C ARG A 35 -11.81 -12.02 12.18
N MET A 36 -10.85 -11.11 12.33
CA MET A 36 -10.96 -9.92 13.17
C MET A 36 -10.80 -8.67 12.31
N ILE A 37 -11.55 -7.63 12.63
CA ILE A 37 -11.44 -6.33 11.96
C ILE A 37 -10.08 -5.73 12.32
N ASN A 38 -9.26 -5.46 11.30
CA ASN A 38 -7.95 -4.84 11.46
C ASN A 38 -8.01 -3.39 10.98
N PHE A 39 -8.12 -2.44 11.91
CA PHE A 39 -8.08 -1.01 11.56
C PHE A 39 -6.70 -0.53 11.13
N ALA A 40 -5.64 -1.25 11.53
CA ALA A 40 -4.26 -0.86 11.22
C ALA A 40 -3.84 -1.16 9.77
N HIS A 41 -4.73 -1.68 8.93
CA HIS A 41 -4.40 -2.03 7.53
C HIS A 41 -3.91 -0.82 6.73
N GLY A 42 -4.52 0.36 6.95
CA GLY A 42 -4.05 1.62 6.36
C GLY A 42 -2.64 2.00 6.83
N ASP A 43 -2.31 1.72 8.08
CA ASP A 43 -1.01 2.03 8.68
C ASP A 43 0.11 1.15 8.10
N PHE A 44 -0.18 -0.11 7.78
CA PHE A 44 0.77 -0.96 7.06
C PHE A 44 1.09 -0.40 5.66
N ILE A 45 0.09 0.17 4.97
CA ILE A 45 0.30 0.84 3.67
C ILE A 45 1.17 2.09 3.86
N MET A 46 0.90 2.88 4.89
CA MET A 46 1.69 4.06 5.25
C MET A 46 3.16 3.69 5.54
N ILE A 47 3.40 2.68 6.36
CA ILE A 47 4.76 2.23 6.71
C ILE A 47 5.50 1.72 5.47
N GLY A 48 4.81 0.96 4.60
CA GLY A 48 5.37 0.54 3.32
C GLY A 48 5.77 1.73 2.44
N ALA A 49 4.90 2.73 2.34
CA ALA A 49 5.16 3.95 1.56
C ALA A 49 6.35 4.76 2.12
N TYR A 50 6.44 4.95 3.44
CA TYR A 50 7.60 5.62 4.05
C TYR A 50 8.89 4.81 3.88
N THR A 51 8.81 3.48 3.96
CA THR A 51 9.98 2.64 3.70
C THR A 51 10.48 2.84 2.27
N LEU A 52 9.57 2.85 1.29
CA LEU A 52 9.91 3.13 -0.11
C LEU A 52 10.45 4.55 -0.33
N PHE A 53 9.90 5.54 0.37
CA PHE A 53 10.37 6.93 0.29
C PHE A 53 11.86 7.06 0.62
N TYR A 54 12.34 6.37 1.66
CA TYR A 54 13.76 6.41 2.04
C TYR A 54 14.63 5.43 1.26
N THR A 55 14.12 4.25 0.92
CA THR A 55 14.94 3.17 0.33
C THR A 55 15.11 3.30 -1.18
N ILE A 56 14.15 3.89 -1.90
CA ILE A 56 14.27 4.06 -3.36
C ILE A 56 15.47 4.97 -3.71
N PRO A 57 15.62 6.18 -3.15
CA PRO A 57 16.76 7.04 -3.46
C PRO A 57 18.10 6.37 -3.15
N LEU A 58 18.20 5.67 -2.01
CA LEU A 58 19.41 4.95 -1.61
C LEU A 58 19.79 3.84 -2.60
N MET A 59 18.81 3.07 -3.09
CA MET A 59 19.04 2.03 -4.08
C MET A 59 19.48 2.63 -5.43
N VAL A 60 18.82 3.70 -5.86
CA VAL A 60 19.13 4.39 -7.12
C VAL A 60 20.53 5.02 -7.07
N ASP A 61 20.89 5.68 -5.98
CA ASP A 61 22.21 6.28 -5.78
C ASP A 61 23.33 5.22 -5.72
N ALA A 62 23.03 4.02 -5.22
CA ALA A 62 23.92 2.87 -5.23
C ALA A 62 24.00 2.16 -6.60
N GLY A 63 23.27 2.63 -7.63
CA GLY A 63 23.19 2.00 -8.95
C GLY A 63 22.38 0.69 -8.97
N MET A 64 21.65 0.39 -7.90
CA MET A 64 20.78 -0.77 -7.77
C MET A 64 19.40 -0.47 -8.35
N PRO A 65 18.67 -1.47 -8.86
CA PRO A 65 17.35 -1.24 -9.42
C PRO A 65 16.32 -0.92 -8.32
N ALA A 66 15.53 0.14 -8.54
CA ALA A 66 14.57 0.65 -7.56
C ALA A 66 13.53 -0.37 -7.06
N TRP A 67 13.21 -1.41 -7.85
CA TRP A 67 12.29 -2.47 -7.42
C TRP A 67 12.81 -3.28 -6.23
N MET A 68 14.12 -3.30 -5.96
CA MET A 68 14.68 -3.96 -4.77
C MET A 68 14.21 -3.30 -3.47
N ALA A 69 13.88 -2.00 -3.51
CA ALA A 69 13.26 -1.31 -2.38
C ALA A 69 11.92 -1.95 -1.96
N VAL A 70 11.20 -2.59 -2.88
CA VAL A 70 9.96 -3.32 -2.58
C VAL A 70 10.22 -4.50 -1.65
N ILE A 71 11.33 -5.22 -1.83
CA ILE A 71 11.70 -6.34 -0.94
C ILE A 71 11.94 -5.81 0.48
N VAL A 72 12.63 -4.67 0.60
CA VAL A 72 12.88 -4.04 1.90
C VAL A 72 11.57 -3.59 2.54
N ALA A 73 10.66 -2.98 1.76
CA ALA A 73 9.33 -2.59 2.24
C ALA A 73 8.52 -3.80 2.73
N VAL A 74 8.55 -4.93 2.00
CA VAL A 74 7.89 -6.18 2.43
C VAL A 74 8.50 -6.69 3.74
N ALA A 75 9.83 -6.69 3.86
CA ALA A 75 10.51 -7.13 5.08
C ALA A 75 10.17 -6.25 6.29
N VAL A 76 10.14 -4.93 6.12
CA VAL A 76 9.76 -3.98 7.17
C VAL A 76 8.30 -4.15 7.57
N CYS A 77 7.37 -4.23 6.61
CA CYS A 77 5.96 -4.48 6.91
C CYS A 77 5.73 -5.83 7.60
N ALA A 78 6.45 -6.87 7.20
CA ALA A 78 6.39 -8.18 7.87
C ALA A 78 6.90 -8.10 9.31
N LEU A 79 8.03 -7.41 9.55
CA LEU A 79 8.57 -7.20 10.88
C LEU A 79 7.58 -6.44 11.78
N VAL A 80 7.03 -5.34 11.28
CA VAL A 80 6.01 -4.57 12.00
C VAL A 80 4.77 -5.43 12.25
N GLY A 81 4.34 -6.24 11.28
CA GLY A 81 3.19 -7.13 11.43
C GLY A 81 3.39 -8.15 12.55
N VAL A 82 4.58 -8.76 12.62
CA VAL A 82 4.95 -9.68 13.70
C VAL A 82 4.99 -8.96 15.05
N LEU A 83 5.55 -7.75 15.11
CA LEU A 83 5.57 -6.97 16.35
C LEU A 83 4.16 -6.61 16.83
N VAL A 84 3.30 -6.16 15.93
CA VAL A 84 1.90 -5.83 16.22
C VAL A 84 1.13 -7.08 16.68
N GLU A 85 1.33 -8.22 16.02
CA GLU A 85 0.72 -9.49 16.44
C GLU A 85 1.15 -9.87 17.86
N ILE A 86 2.44 -9.81 18.17
CA ILE A 86 2.98 -10.22 19.47
C ILE A 86 2.56 -9.26 20.59
N LEU A 87 2.65 -7.95 20.34
CA LEU A 87 2.46 -6.91 21.36
C LEU A 87 0.98 -6.57 21.59
N ALA A 88 0.16 -6.61 20.54
CA ALA A 88 -1.22 -6.11 20.60
C ALA A 88 -2.24 -7.24 20.49
N TYR A 89 -2.20 -8.05 19.43
CA TYR A 89 -3.26 -9.03 19.17
C TYR A 89 -3.15 -10.30 20.02
N ARG A 90 -1.95 -10.87 20.17
CA ARG A 90 -1.71 -12.12 20.89
C ARG A 90 -2.16 -12.08 22.37
N PRO A 91 -1.94 -11.00 23.14
CA PRO A 91 -2.42 -10.90 24.52
C PRO A 91 -3.95 -10.81 24.63
N VAL A 92 -4.59 -10.16 23.66
CA VAL A 92 -6.01 -9.79 23.72
C VAL A 92 -6.91 -10.82 23.03
N ARG A 93 -6.33 -11.79 22.32
CA ARG A 93 -7.04 -12.86 21.61
C ARG A 93 -8.04 -13.65 22.46
N LYS A 94 -7.82 -13.75 23.77
CA LYS A 94 -8.74 -14.45 24.71
C LYS A 94 -9.80 -13.54 25.35
N ALA A 95 -9.69 -12.22 25.20
CA ALA A 95 -10.52 -11.23 25.89
C ALA A 95 -11.83 -10.88 25.16
N GLY A 96 -12.09 -11.51 24.00
CA GLY A 96 -13.30 -11.33 23.21
C GLY A 96 -13.19 -10.27 22.10
N PRO A 97 -14.17 -10.23 21.18
CA PRO A 97 -14.07 -9.47 19.93
C PRO A 97 -14.04 -7.94 20.13
N MET A 98 -14.73 -7.39 21.13
CA MET A 98 -14.66 -5.95 21.43
C MET A 98 -13.28 -5.52 21.91
N SER A 99 -12.62 -6.34 22.73
CA SER A 99 -11.28 -6.02 23.24
C SER A 99 -10.25 -6.01 22.10
N ALA A 100 -10.36 -6.97 21.16
CA ALA A 100 -9.54 -7.00 19.95
C ALA A 100 -9.77 -5.76 19.06
N LEU A 101 -11.01 -5.32 18.90
CA LEU A 101 -11.37 -4.12 18.14
C LEU A 101 -10.73 -2.85 18.74
N ILE A 102 -10.87 -2.66 20.06
CA ILE A 102 -10.28 -1.51 20.77
C ILE A 102 -8.76 -1.53 20.64
N THR A 103 -8.15 -2.72 20.73
CA THR A 103 -6.70 -2.88 20.59
C THR A 103 -6.22 -2.58 19.19
N ALA A 104 -6.97 -2.98 18.16
CA ALA A 104 -6.68 -2.65 16.77
C ALA A 104 -6.72 -1.13 16.52
N LEU A 105 -7.74 -0.45 17.07
CA LEU A 105 -7.84 1.02 17.01
C LEU A 105 -6.68 1.70 17.75
N ALA A 106 -6.36 1.23 18.96
CA ALA A 106 -5.26 1.77 19.75
C ALA A 106 -3.92 1.61 19.02
N MET A 107 -3.67 0.46 18.38
CA MET A 107 -2.47 0.25 17.58
C MET A 107 -2.44 1.12 16.33
N SER A 108 -3.58 1.33 15.66
CA SER A 108 -3.64 2.21 14.50
C SER A 108 -3.23 3.65 14.88
N ILE A 109 -3.84 4.19 15.94
CA ILE A 109 -3.49 5.51 16.49
C ILE A 109 -2.01 5.55 16.90
N PHE A 110 -1.50 4.49 17.54
CA PHE A 110 -0.10 4.41 17.94
C PHE A 110 0.86 4.45 16.74
N LEU A 111 0.60 3.65 15.70
CA LEU A 111 1.42 3.61 14.49
C LEU A 111 1.37 4.93 13.73
N GLU A 112 0.20 5.55 13.63
CA GLU A 112 0.01 6.85 12.99
C GLU A 112 0.80 7.95 13.73
N ASN A 113 0.68 8.02 15.06
CA ASN A 113 1.42 8.99 15.87
C ASN A 113 2.93 8.73 15.85
N LEU A 114 3.35 7.46 15.87
CA LEU A 114 4.75 7.11 15.75
C LEU A 114 5.32 7.56 14.39
N ALA A 115 4.56 7.36 13.31
CA ALA A 115 4.93 7.85 11.99
C ALA A 115 4.97 9.38 11.93
N MET A 116 4.03 10.08 12.57
CA MET A 116 4.07 11.54 12.67
C MET A 116 5.32 12.04 13.40
N VAL A 117 5.75 11.36 14.47
CA VAL A 117 6.98 11.73 15.21
C VAL A 117 8.23 11.45 14.39
N LEU A 118 8.28 10.31 13.69
CA LEU A 118 9.46 9.89 12.92
C LEU A 118 9.61 10.62 11.58
N PHE A 119 8.50 10.86 10.88
CA PHE A 119 8.50 11.35 9.49
C PHE A 119 7.88 12.74 9.33
N GLY A 120 7.22 13.25 10.37
CA GLY A 120 6.52 14.54 10.35
C GLY A 120 5.15 14.48 9.65
N ALA A 121 4.43 15.60 9.70
CA ALA A 121 3.08 15.73 9.15
C ALA A 121 3.04 16.16 7.67
N LYS A 122 4.20 16.38 7.04
CA LYS A 122 4.26 16.84 5.64
C LYS A 122 4.02 15.67 4.69
N PRO A 123 3.22 15.84 3.63
CA PRO A 123 3.11 14.84 2.58
C PRO A 123 4.46 14.64 1.89
N HIS A 124 4.87 13.38 1.74
CA HIS A 124 6.09 13.00 1.03
C HIS A 124 5.73 12.28 -0.26
N ASN A 125 6.31 12.71 -1.38
CA ASN A 125 6.13 12.03 -2.66
C ASN A 125 7.22 10.99 -2.85
N VAL A 126 6.80 9.73 -3.02
CA VAL A 126 7.70 8.63 -3.34
C VAL A 126 8.11 8.72 -4.81
N GLN A 127 9.40 8.55 -5.09
CA GLN A 127 9.89 8.48 -6.47
C GLN A 127 9.34 7.24 -7.19
N ALA A 128 9.16 7.32 -8.51
CA ALA A 128 8.62 6.22 -9.27
C ALA A 128 9.59 5.02 -9.27
N ILE A 129 9.09 3.84 -8.88
CA ILE A 129 9.84 2.57 -8.91
C ILE A 129 10.19 2.19 -10.36
N PHE A 130 9.25 2.41 -11.27
CA PHE A 130 9.43 2.17 -12.69
C PHE A 130 9.18 3.45 -13.48
N SER A 131 10.20 3.90 -14.21
CA SER A 131 10.08 4.99 -15.19
C SER A 131 9.66 4.42 -16.55
N LEU A 132 8.43 3.91 -16.64
CA LEU A 132 7.94 3.34 -17.89
C LEU A 132 7.49 4.45 -18.85
N PRO A 133 7.65 4.25 -20.16
CA PRO A 133 7.20 5.23 -21.14
C PRO A 133 5.68 5.40 -21.10
N THR A 134 5.22 6.62 -21.32
CA THR A 134 3.80 6.93 -21.53
C THR A 134 3.48 6.78 -23.01
N ILE A 135 2.53 5.92 -23.35
CA ILE A 135 2.05 5.76 -24.72
C ILE A 135 0.97 6.81 -24.96
N THR A 136 1.24 7.77 -25.84
CA THR A 136 0.24 8.77 -26.24
C THR A 136 -0.43 8.33 -27.54
N VAL A 137 -1.73 8.02 -27.49
CA VAL A 137 -2.54 7.74 -28.68
C VAL A 137 -3.42 8.97 -28.94
N GLY A 138 -2.98 9.83 -29.87
CA GLY A 138 -3.64 11.11 -30.16
C GLY A 138 -3.61 12.07 -28.96
N ARG A 139 -4.80 12.42 -28.42
CA ARG A 139 -4.96 13.29 -27.23
C ARG A 139 -5.08 12.52 -25.91
N VAL A 140 -4.94 11.20 -25.93
CA VAL A 140 -5.05 10.33 -24.75
C VAL A 140 -3.66 9.84 -24.35
N SER A 141 -3.33 9.98 -23.07
CA SER A 141 -2.05 9.54 -22.48
C SER A 141 -2.29 8.30 -21.62
N LEU A 142 -1.61 7.21 -21.97
CA LEU A 142 -1.65 5.93 -21.25
C LEU A 142 -0.27 5.68 -20.61
N PRO A 143 -0.10 5.98 -19.30
CA PRO A 143 1.12 5.63 -18.59
C PRO A 143 1.17 4.11 -18.41
N LEU A 144 2.27 3.46 -18.78
CA LEU A 144 2.36 2.00 -18.69
C LEU A 144 2.28 1.50 -17.23
N ASN A 145 2.61 2.36 -16.25
CA ASN A 145 2.40 2.09 -14.82
C ASN A 145 0.93 1.76 -14.51
N VAL A 146 -0.02 2.36 -15.22
CA VAL A 146 -1.46 2.07 -15.05
C VAL A 146 -1.78 0.65 -15.48
N LEU A 147 -1.28 0.24 -16.65
CA LEU A 147 -1.45 -1.14 -17.14
C LEU A 147 -0.80 -2.14 -16.19
N LEU A 148 0.37 -1.82 -15.66
CA LEU A 148 1.08 -2.67 -14.70
C LEU A 148 0.28 -2.81 -13.40
N THR A 149 -0.24 -1.72 -12.82
CA THR A 149 -1.09 -1.77 -11.62
C THR A 149 -2.35 -2.61 -11.84
N ILE A 150 -3.03 -2.42 -12.98
CA ILE A 150 -4.22 -3.21 -13.34
C ILE A 150 -3.83 -4.68 -13.52
N GLY A 151 -2.74 -4.96 -14.24
CA GLY A 151 -2.24 -6.30 -14.49
C GLY A 151 -1.91 -7.06 -13.21
N ILE A 152 -1.21 -6.41 -12.27
CA ILE A 152 -0.93 -6.97 -10.94
C ILE A 152 -2.24 -7.20 -10.17
N GLY A 153 -3.16 -6.23 -10.19
CA GLY A 153 -4.48 -6.36 -9.56
C GLY A 153 -5.23 -7.60 -10.04
N VAL A 154 -5.35 -7.76 -11.36
CA VAL A 154 -6.03 -8.91 -11.97
C VAL A 154 -5.30 -10.22 -11.67
N ALA A 155 -3.96 -10.26 -11.76
CA ALA A 155 -3.18 -11.45 -11.43
C ALA A 155 -3.41 -11.87 -9.96
N MET A 156 -3.38 -10.93 -9.03
CA MET A 156 -3.64 -11.19 -7.61
C MET A 156 -5.07 -11.69 -7.36
N MET A 157 -6.07 -11.14 -8.07
CA MET A 157 -7.45 -11.64 -7.98
C MET A 157 -7.59 -13.09 -8.46
N LEU A 158 -6.85 -13.47 -9.50
CA LEU A 158 -6.88 -14.84 -10.03
C LEU A 158 -6.12 -15.84 -9.15
N CYS A 159 -5.17 -15.36 -8.33
CA CYS A 159 -4.41 -16.20 -7.42
C CYS A 159 -5.08 -16.46 -6.05
N MET A 160 -6.08 -15.65 -5.65
CA MET A 160 -6.91 -15.89 -4.46
C MET A 160 -7.99 -16.93 -4.72
#